data_AF-A0A0S8AKK2-F1
#
_entry.id   AF-A0A0S8AKK2-F1
#
_cell.length_a   1.000
_cell.length_b   1.000
_cell.length_c   1.000
_cell.angle_alpha   90.00
_cell.angle_beta   90.00
_cell.angle_gamma   90.00
#
_symmetry.space_group_name_H-M   'P 1'
#
loop_
_entity.id
_entity.type
_entity.pdbx_description
1 polymer ?
#
loop_
_entity_poly.entity_id
_entity_poly.type
_entity_poly.pdbx_seq_one_letter_code
_entity_poly.pdbx_strand_id
1 'polypeptide(L)'
;MKTFVCQICGHIAFDEAPVECPVCGMPIENFENEPDAVRKPSESDNLDETEKKHIPVIEVKSECGLTPDVPCIDVHVKVGEIMHVMESEHLIDFIDVYINKRYVTRVSFTRKVLYPAARFHFNVHEGVITAVAKCDVHGYWMSRVNLKDV
;
A
#
# COMPACT_ATOMS: atom_id res chain seq x y z
N MET A 1 -15.17 7.50 4.16
CA MET A 1 -13.80 7.87 3.76
C MET A 1 -13.89 8.23 2.29
N LYS A 2 -13.49 9.45 1.93
CA LYS A 2 -13.39 9.81 0.51
C LYS A 2 -12.05 9.32 -0.01
N THR A 3 -11.99 9.02 -1.30
CA THR A 3 -10.80 8.49 -1.94
C THR A 3 -10.63 9.28 -3.23
N PHE A 4 -9.44 9.83 -3.44
CA PHE A 4 -9.10 10.58 -4.64
C PHE A 4 -7.95 9.90 -5.35
N VAL A 5 -8.05 9.78 -6.67
CA VAL A 5 -7.05 9.07 -7.49
C VAL A 5 -6.37 10.06 -8.41
N CYS A 6 -5.05 10.13 -8.35
CA CYS A 6 -4.26 10.87 -9.32
C CYS A 6 -4.33 10.14 -10.66
N GLN A 7 -4.96 10.75 -11.67
CA GLN A 7 -5.16 10.18 -13.00
C GLN A 7 -3.86 10.03 -13.81
N ILE A 8 -2.73 10.55 -13.30
CA ILE A 8 -1.42 10.47 -13.96
C ILE A 8 -0.60 9.29 -13.45
N CYS A 9 -0.53 9.09 -12.14
CA CYS A 9 0.35 8.07 -11.53
C CYS A 9 -0.40 7.03 -10.67
N GLY A 10 -1.72 7.14 -10.55
CA GLY A 10 -2.55 6.23 -9.76
C GLY A 10 -2.41 6.37 -8.24
N HIS A 11 -1.78 7.44 -7.74
CA HIS A 11 -1.69 7.67 -6.29
C HIS A 11 -3.07 7.86 -5.66
N ILE A 12 -3.29 7.25 -4.49
CA ILE A 12 -4.53 7.38 -3.72
C ILE A 12 -4.34 8.40 -2.60
N ALA A 13 -5.14 9.46 -2.58
CA ALA A 13 -5.27 10.35 -1.44
C ALA A 13 -6.57 10.06 -0.68
N PHE A 14 -6.48 9.97 0.65
CA PHE A 14 -7.62 9.70 1.52
C PHE A 14 -8.16 11.00 2.11
N ASP A 15 -9.49 11.09 2.17
CA ASP A 15 -10.29 12.18 2.74
C ASP A 15 -10.18 13.54 2.01
N GLU A 16 -9.00 13.93 1.53
CA GLU A 16 -8.74 15.16 0.77
C GLU A 16 -7.66 14.95 -0.33
N ALA A 17 -7.82 15.60 -1.49
CA ALA A 17 -6.81 15.61 -2.54
C ALA A 17 -5.72 16.66 -2.22
N PRO A 18 -4.43 16.33 -2.40
CA PRO A 18 -3.34 17.27 -2.13
C PRO A 18 -3.24 18.32 -3.24
N VAL A 19 -2.68 19.50 -2.92
CA VAL A 19 -2.42 20.58 -3.90
C VAL A 19 -1.50 20.10 -5.02
N GLU A 20 -0.52 19.27 -4.67
CA GLU A 20 0.43 18.64 -5.57
C GLU A 20 0.54 17.15 -5.21
N CYS A 21 0.53 16.27 -6.21
CA CYS A 21 0.64 14.83 -6.01
C CYS A 21 2.01 14.50 -5.40
N PRO A 22 2.08 13.88 -4.21
CA PRO A 22 3.35 13.60 -3.54
C PRO A 22 4.19 12.51 -4.24
N VAL A 23 3.63 11.87 -5.26
CA VAL A 23 4.31 10.83 -6.04
C VAL A 23 4.87 11.38 -7.35
N CYS A 24 4.10 12.17 -8.11
CA CYS A 24 4.49 12.61 -9.46
C CYS A 24 4.55 14.13 -9.65
N GLY A 25 4.20 14.92 -8.64
CA GLY A 25 4.24 16.38 -8.72
C GLY A 25 3.09 17.02 -9.52
N MET A 26 2.12 16.24 -9.99
CA MET A 26 0.99 16.78 -10.76
C MET A 26 0.02 17.54 -9.87
N PRO A 27 -0.57 18.65 -10.35
CA PRO A 27 -1.42 19.49 -9.53
C PRO A 27 -2.80 18.86 -9.28
N ILE A 28 -3.51 19.40 -8.28
CA ILE A 28 -4.77 18.89 -7.75
C ILE A 28 -5.86 18.60 -8.81
N GLU A 29 -5.85 19.29 -9.95
CA GLU A 29 -6.82 19.09 -11.03
C GLU A 29 -6.71 17.70 -11.68
N ASN A 30 -5.60 17.00 -11.44
CA ASN A 30 -5.39 15.61 -11.89
C ASN A 30 -5.93 14.58 -10.90
N PHE A 31 -6.61 14.99 -9.82
CA PHE A 31 -7.26 14.09 -8.89
C PHE A 31 -8.77 14.02 -9.15
N GLU A 32 -9.28 12.80 -9.29
CA GLU A 32 -10.71 12.53 -9.35
C GLU A 32 -11.19 11.88 -8.06
N ASN A 33 -12.41 12.23 -7.62
CA ASN A 33 -13.04 11.60 -6.47
C ASN A 33 -13.65 10.25 -6.87
N GLU A 34 -12.98 9.17 -6.49
CA GLU A 34 -13.40 7.80 -6.78
C GLU A 34 -13.54 7.01 -5.47
N PRO A 35 -14.69 7.12 -4.77
CA PRO A 35 -14.88 6.53 -3.45
C PRO A 35 -14.69 5.00 -3.41
N ASP A 36 -14.88 4.34 -4.55
CA ASP A 36 -14.81 2.89 -4.72
C ASP A 36 -13.52 2.41 -5.41
N ALA A 37 -12.53 3.30 -5.61
CA ALA A 37 -11.28 2.95 -6.31
C ALA A 37 -10.48 1.85 -5.59
N VAL A 38 -10.55 1.80 -4.26
CA VAL A 38 -9.74 0.89 -3.43
C VAL A 38 -10.61 -0.14 -2.73
N ARG A 39 -10.40 -1.41 -3.08
CA ARG A 39 -11.07 -2.54 -2.45
C ARG A 39 -10.47 -2.79 -1.07
N LYS A 40 -11.36 -2.97 -0.09
CA LYS A 40 -11.03 -3.31 1.29
C LYS A 40 -11.24 -4.81 1.50
N PRO A 41 -10.57 -5.41 2.50
CA PRO A 41 -10.87 -6.78 2.88
C PRO A 41 -12.35 -6.91 3.23
N SER A 42 -13.01 -7.97 2.77
CA SER A 42 -14.33 -8.30 3.27
C SER A 42 -14.28 -8.55 4.78
N GLU A 43 -15.43 -8.35 5.46
CA GLU A 43 -15.56 -8.66 6.89
C GLU A 43 -15.69 -10.19 7.15
N SER A 44 -15.54 -11.01 6.10
CA SER A 44 -15.60 -12.47 6.17
C SER A 44 -14.24 -13.04 6.55
N ASP A 45 -14.23 -14.00 7.48
CA ASP A 45 -13.04 -14.80 7.78
C ASP A 45 -12.62 -15.71 6.60
N ASN A 46 -13.49 -15.88 5.60
CA ASN A 46 -13.22 -16.64 4.39
C ASN A 46 -13.10 -15.70 3.19
N LEU A 47 -11.91 -15.13 3.02
CA LEU A 47 -11.55 -14.38 1.81
C LEU A 47 -11.56 -15.28 0.57
N ASP A 48 -12.07 -14.75 -0.54
CA ASP A 48 -12.00 -15.45 -1.83
C ASP A 48 -10.57 -15.50 -2.40
N GLU A 49 -10.36 -16.30 -3.45
CA GLU A 49 -9.04 -16.45 -4.09
C GLU A 49 -8.48 -15.13 -4.64
N THR A 50 -9.34 -14.22 -5.11
CA THR A 50 -8.91 -12.91 -5.62
C THR A 50 -8.46 -12.05 -4.45
N GLU A 51 -9.27 -11.95 -3.40
CA GLU A 51 -8.92 -11.23 -2.18
C GLU A 51 -7.59 -11.73 -1.58
N LYS A 52 -7.43 -13.05 -1.45
CA LYS A 52 -6.21 -13.69 -0.95
C LYS A 52 -4.98 -13.40 -1.79
N LYS A 53 -5.13 -13.05 -3.06
CA LYS A 53 -4.01 -12.72 -3.97
C LYS A 53 -3.67 -11.24 -4.00
N HIS A 54 -4.58 -10.35 -3.63
CA HIS A 54 -4.40 -8.92 -3.88
C HIS A 54 -4.40 -8.06 -2.63
N ILE A 55 -5.03 -8.50 -1.54
CA ILE A 55 -4.98 -7.78 -0.28
C ILE A 55 -3.53 -7.81 0.23
N PRO A 56 -2.90 -6.66 0.49
CA PRO A 56 -1.58 -6.64 1.10
C PRO A 56 -1.60 -7.31 2.48
N VAL A 57 -0.62 -8.14 2.77
CA VAL A 57 -0.38 -8.68 4.12
C VAL A 57 0.72 -7.87 4.76
N ILE A 58 0.43 -7.28 5.92
CA ILE A 58 1.35 -6.42 6.67
C ILE A 58 1.82 -7.18 7.90
N GLU A 59 3.13 -7.29 8.05
CA GLU A 59 3.79 -7.86 9.24
C GLU A 59 4.71 -6.80 9.85
N VAL A 60 4.58 -6.57 11.16
CA VAL A 60 5.40 -5.61 11.89
C VAL A 60 6.44 -6.36 12.71
N LYS A 61 7.70 -5.97 12.57
CA LYS A 61 8.84 -6.50 13.33
C LYS A 61 9.46 -5.37 14.15
N SER A 62 9.55 -5.56 15.46
CA SER A 62 10.16 -4.62 16.40
C SER A 62 11.67 -4.76 16.51
N GLU A 63 12.26 -5.82 15.94
CA GLU A 63 13.70 -6.03 15.90
C GLU A 63 14.32 -5.31 14.70
N CYS A 64 14.97 -4.18 14.98
CA CYS A 64 15.62 -3.35 13.97
C CYS A 64 17.06 -3.84 13.70
N GLY A 65 17.26 -4.48 12.54
CA GLY A 65 18.59 -4.94 12.11
C GLY A 65 19.35 -3.99 11.19
N LEU A 66 18.73 -2.89 10.73
CA LEU A 66 19.30 -2.01 9.70
C LEU A 66 19.98 -0.76 10.28
N THR A 67 19.34 -0.10 11.25
CA THR A 67 19.88 1.06 11.95
C THR A 67 19.86 0.81 13.47
N PRO A 68 20.75 -0.05 13.99
CA PRO A 68 20.70 -0.50 15.38
C PRO A 68 20.88 0.63 16.42
N ASP A 69 21.41 1.78 16.00
CA ASP A 69 21.67 2.93 16.87
C ASP A 69 20.44 3.80 17.15
N VAL A 70 19.31 3.54 16.49
CA VAL A 70 18.06 4.28 16.69
C VAL A 70 16.88 3.32 16.91
N PRO A 71 15.83 3.72 17.66
CA PRO A 71 14.60 2.94 17.71
C PRO A 71 13.89 2.94 16.35
N CYS A 72 13.54 1.74 15.88
CA CYS A 72 12.87 1.54 14.60
C CYS A 72 11.97 0.32 14.64
N ILE A 73 10.99 0.31 13.75
CA ILE A 73 10.24 -0.89 13.37
C ILE A 73 10.45 -1.18 11.89
N ASP A 74 10.36 -2.45 11.54
CA ASP A 74 10.30 -2.91 10.18
C ASP A 74 8.89 -3.36 9.84
N VAL A 75 8.30 -2.74 8.82
CA VAL A 75 7.01 -3.12 8.29
C VAL A 75 7.24 -3.86 6.97
N HIS A 76 6.93 -5.15 6.97
CA HIS A 76 7.03 -6.01 5.80
C HIS A 76 5.66 -6.06 5.15
N VAL A 77 5.59 -5.75 3.86
CA VAL A 77 4.36 -5.83 3.08
C VAL A 77 4.61 -6.79 1.94
N LYS A 78 3.77 -7.82 1.82
CA LYS A 78 3.66 -8.67 0.62
C LYS A 78 2.27 -8.58 0.04
N VAL A 79 2.10 -8.71 -1.27
CA VAL A 79 0.77 -8.69 -1.89
C VAL A 79 0.20 -10.10 -1.98
N GLY A 80 -0.83 -10.33 -1.17
CA GLY A 80 -1.53 -11.60 -1.05
C GLY A 80 -1.05 -12.50 0.08
N GLU A 81 -2.00 -13.18 0.73
CA GLU A 81 -1.75 -14.40 1.50
C GLU A 81 -1.22 -15.51 0.58
N ILE A 82 -1.87 -15.63 -0.58
CA ILE A 82 -1.36 -16.35 -1.75
C ILE A 82 -0.62 -15.31 -2.57
N MET A 83 0.70 -15.46 -2.72
CA MET A 83 1.54 -14.47 -3.40
C MET A 83 0.99 -14.14 -4.80
N HIS A 84 0.79 -12.86 -5.08
CA HIS A 84 0.42 -12.39 -6.41
C HIS A 84 1.51 -12.74 -7.44
N VAL A 85 1.12 -12.95 -8.69
CA VAL A 85 2.05 -13.18 -9.81
C VAL A 85 2.76 -11.89 -10.22
N MET A 86 3.95 -11.99 -10.82
CA MET A 86 4.74 -10.82 -11.29
C MET A 86 5.17 -11.00 -12.75
N GLU A 87 4.19 -11.35 -13.58
CA GLU A 87 4.40 -11.61 -15.01
C GLU A 87 4.31 -10.32 -15.83
N SER A 88 4.67 -10.38 -17.11
CA SER A 88 4.61 -9.19 -17.97
C SER A 88 3.19 -8.67 -18.16
N GLU A 89 2.19 -9.54 -18.21
CA GLU A 89 0.80 -9.18 -18.53
C GLU A 89 -0.08 -9.02 -17.29
N HIS A 90 0.47 -9.31 -16.12
CA HIS A 90 -0.26 -9.26 -14.85
C HIS A 90 0.74 -9.15 -13.70
N LEU A 91 0.82 -7.96 -13.11
CA LEU A 91 1.76 -7.65 -12.04
C LEU A 91 1.19 -6.63 -11.05
N ILE A 92 1.89 -6.51 -9.93
CA ILE A 92 1.74 -5.37 -9.03
C ILE A 92 2.61 -4.24 -9.55
N ASP A 93 2.01 -3.11 -9.90
CA ASP A 93 2.72 -1.90 -10.33
C ASP A 93 3.47 -1.27 -9.16
N PHE A 94 2.79 -1.13 -8.01
CA PHE A 94 3.37 -0.53 -6.82
C PHE A 94 2.65 -0.91 -5.52
N ILE A 95 3.32 -0.66 -4.41
CA ILE A 95 2.75 -0.57 -3.06
C ILE A 95 2.97 0.86 -2.54
N ASP A 96 1.87 1.53 -2.18
CA ASP A 96 1.90 2.76 -1.40
C ASP A 96 1.70 2.46 0.08
N VAL A 97 2.42 3.17 0.94
CA VAL A 97 2.27 3.08 2.40
C VAL A 97 1.86 4.44 2.97
N TYR A 98 0.97 4.38 3.95
CA TYR A 98 0.39 5.52 4.63
C TYR A 98 0.48 5.32 6.14
N ILE A 99 0.65 6.42 6.88
CA ILE A 99 0.47 6.47 8.33
C ILE A 99 -0.69 7.41 8.62
N ASN A 100 -1.71 6.93 9.34
CA ASN A 100 -2.90 7.71 9.66
C ASN A 100 -3.50 8.38 8.41
N LYS A 101 -3.57 7.60 7.32
CA LYS A 101 -4.05 8.00 5.97
C LYS A 101 -3.23 9.06 5.24
N ARG A 102 -2.10 9.51 5.80
CA ARG A 102 -1.16 10.39 5.10
C ARG A 102 -0.14 9.55 4.33
N TYR A 103 0.09 9.89 3.07
CA TYR A 103 1.08 9.21 2.24
C TYR A 103 2.48 9.32 2.85
N VAL A 104 3.24 8.23 2.83
CA VAL A 104 4.60 8.15 3.34
C VAL A 104 5.58 7.82 2.22
N THR A 105 5.31 6.76 1.47
CA THR A 105 6.23 6.30 0.42
C THR A 105 5.55 5.34 -0.55
N ARG A 106 6.20 5.13 -1.70
CA ARG A 106 5.84 4.19 -2.76
C ARG A 106 7.05 3.30 -3.06
N VAL A 107 6.80 2.01 -3.21
CA VAL A 107 7.72 1.09 -3.91
C VAL A 107 7.07 0.70 -5.22
N SER A 108 7.67 1.13 -6.33
CA SER A 108 7.27 0.73 -7.67
C SER A 108 8.03 -0.52 -8.07
N PHE A 109 7.33 -1.48 -8.68
CA PHE A 109 7.92 -2.70 -9.18
C PHE A 109 8.06 -2.64 -10.70
N THR A 110 9.09 -3.30 -11.20
CA THR A 110 9.29 -3.55 -12.63
C THR A 110 9.26 -5.04 -12.90
N ARG A 111 8.81 -5.42 -14.09
CA ARG A 111 8.48 -6.80 -14.48
C ARG A 111 9.62 -7.81 -14.26
N LYS A 112 9.25 -9.07 -14.02
CA LYS A 112 10.07 -10.32 -14.14
C LYS A 112 11.24 -10.53 -13.18
N VAL A 113 11.56 -9.59 -12.28
CA VAL A 113 12.73 -9.74 -11.39
C VAL A 113 12.43 -9.54 -9.91
N LEU A 114 11.22 -9.08 -9.56
CA LEU A 114 10.83 -8.79 -8.18
C LEU A 114 9.63 -9.63 -7.77
N TYR A 115 9.64 -10.08 -6.51
CA TYR A 115 8.41 -10.47 -5.83
C TYR A 115 7.62 -9.21 -5.44
N PRO A 116 6.28 -9.27 -5.32
CA PRO A 116 5.45 -8.13 -4.94
C PRO A 116 5.51 -7.94 -3.42
N ALA A 117 6.71 -7.64 -2.92
CA ALA A 117 6.97 -7.46 -1.50
C ALA A 117 8.01 -6.37 -1.26
N ALA A 118 7.84 -5.63 -0.18
CA ALA A 118 8.75 -4.58 0.24
C ALA A 118 8.86 -4.53 1.77
N ARG A 119 10.01 -4.08 2.26
CA ARG A 119 10.24 -3.79 3.67
C ARG A 119 10.44 -2.29 3.83
N PHE A 120 9.73 -1.72 4.78
CA PHE A 120 9.79 -0.30 5.11
C PHE A 120 10.35 -0.13 6.50
N HIS A 121 11.28 0.80 6.61
CA HIS A 121 11.97 1.07 7.86
C HIS A 121 11.43 2.37 8.46
N PHE A 122 10.78 2.29 9.61
CA PHE A 122 10.08 3.43 10.20
C PHE A 122 10.59 3.75 11.60
N ASN A 123 10.65 5.05 11.90
CA ASN A 123 10.91 5.60 13.24
C ASN A 123 9.61 6.02 13.95
N VAL A 124 8.49 5.37 13.62
CA VAL A 124 7.18 5.59 14.25
C VAL A 124 6.77 4.34 15.04
N HIS A 125 6.19 4.55 16.21
CA HIS A 125 5.79 3.46 17.12
C HIS A 125 4.28 3.47 17.44
N GLU A 126 3.51 4.37 16.81
CA GLU A 126 2.06 4.44 16.99
C GLU A 126 1.34 4.88 15.72
N GLY A 127 0.03 4.63 15.68
CA GLY A 127 -0.82 4.97 14.55
C GLY A 127 -1.18 3.78 13.68
N VAL A 128 -1.91 4.06 12.61
CA VAL A 128 -2.41 3.04 11.68
C VAL A 128 -1.58 3.07 10.41
N ILE A 129 -0.85 1.98 10.17
CA ILE A 129 -0.20 1.72 8.89
C ILE A 129 -1.26 1.20 7.92
N THR A 130 -1.36 1.81 6.75
CA THR A 130 -2.16 1.31 5.63
C THR A 130 -1.24 1.02 4.46
N ALA A 131 -1.37 -0.16 3.86
CA ALA A 131 -0.73 -0.48 2.59
C ALA A 131 -1.79 -0.54 1.50
N VAL A 132 -1.51 0.06 0.34
CA VAL A 132 -2.33 -0.03 -0.87
C VAL A 132 -1.48 -0.62 -1.99
N ALA A 133 -1.88 -1.76 -2.53
CA ALA A 133 -1.27 -2.35 -3.71
C ALA A 133 -2.10 -2.04 -4.96
N LYS A 134 -1.43 -1.72 -6.07
CA LYS A 134 -2.05 -1.54 -7.38
C LYS A 134 -1.65 -2.70 -8.28
N CYS A 135 -2.62 -3.55 -8.61
CA CYS A 135 -2.52 -4.52 -9.70
C CYS A 135 -2.94 -3.87 -11.01
N ASP A 136 -2.18 -4.10 -12.07
CA ASP A 136 -2.44 -3.54 -13.40
C ASP A 136 -3.80 -4.02 -13.96
N VAL A 137 -4.12 -5.30 -13.75
CA VAL A 137 -5.38 -5.93 -14.19
C VAL A 137 -6.52 -5.74 -13.17
N HIS A 138 -6.25 -5.96 -11.88
CA HIS A 138 -7.30 -6.05 -10.85
C HIS A 138 -7.48 -4.80 -10.00
N GLY A 139 -6.81 -3.69 -10.30
CA GLY A 139 -7.05 -2.42 -9.60
C GLY A 139 -6.38 -2.34 -8.22
N TYR A 140 -6.96 -1.52 -7.33
CA TYR A 140 -6.37 -1.23 -6.02
C TYR A 140 -6.97 -2.08 -4.91
N TRP A 141 -6.11 -2.49 -3.99
CA TRP A 141 -6.44 -3.30 -2.83
C TRP A 141 -5.69 -2.78 -1.62
N MET A 142 -6.33 -2.80 -0.44
CA MET A 142 -5.69 -2.29 0.77
C MET A 142 -5.86 -3.21 1.98
N SER A 143 -4.96 -3.05 2.93
CA SER A 143 -5.12 -3.53 4.30
C SER A 143 -4.49 -2.53 5.26
N ARG A 144 -4.73 -2.71 6.56
CA ARG A 144 -4.20 -1.82 7.59
C ARG A 144 -3.91 -2.59 8.87
N VAL A 145 -2.94 -2.10 9.62
CA VAL A 145 -2.60 -2.57 10.96
C VAL A 145 -2.41 -1.37 11.87
N ASN A 146 -2.93 -1.46 13.09
CA ASN A 146 -2.68 -0.47 14.12
C ASN A 146 -1.44 -0.92 14.90
N LEU A 147 -0.43 -0.05 15.00
CA LEU A 147 0.83 -0.37 15.66
C LEU A 147 0.68 -0.67 17.16
N LYS A 148 -0.47 -0.37 17.77
CA LYS A 148 -0.79 -0.75 19.16
C LYS A 148 -1.27 -2.20 19.32
N ASP A 149 -1.65 -2.85 18.22
CA ASP A 149 -2.25 -4.19 18.24
C ASP A 149 -1.23 -5.30 17.89
N VAL A 150 0.05 -4.93 17.74
CA VAL A 150 1.16 -5.80 17.30
C VAL A 150 2.31 -5.84 18.30
#